data_AF-A0A3D1S271-F1
#
_entry.id   AF-A0A3D1S271-F1
#
_cell.length_a   1.000
_cell.length_b   1.000
_cell.length_c   1.000
_cell.angle_alpha   90.00
_cell.angle_beta   90.00
_cell.angle_gamma   90.00
#
_symmetry.space_group_name_H-M   'P 1'
#
loop_
_entity.id
_entity.type
_entity.pdbx_description
1 polymer ?
#
loop_
_entity_poly.entity_id
_entity_poly.type
_entity_poly.pdbx_seq_one_letter_code
_entity_poly.pdbx_strand_id
1 'polypeptide(L)'
;TLGRGRLSLMRRIHFPLLRKSLLAASILVFVDVLKELPATLILRPFNFNTLAVKAFEYAADERLIAAAMPSVTIVIIGIIPVIMLTRAMQQN
;
A
#
# COMPACT_ATOMS: atom_id res chain seq x y z
N THR A 1 -40.06 5.72 11.90
CA THR A 1 -38.61 5.58 11.62
C THR A 1 -38.30 4.10 11.48
N LEU A 2 -38.11 3.61 10.25
CA LEU A 2 -38.00 2.17 9.96
C LEU A 2 -36.93 1.54 10.86
N GLY A 3 -37.34 0.66 11.79
CA GLY A 3 -36.58 0.14 12.93
C GLY A 3 -35.36 -0.74 12.60
N ARG A 4 -34.59 -0.40 11.57
CA ARG A 4 -33.28 -1.00 11.30
C ARG A 4 -32.23 -0.26 12.11
N GLY A 5 -31.57 -0.99 13.01
CA GLY A 5 -30.48 -0.45 13.83
C GLY A 5 -29.40 0.24 12.99
N ARG A 6 -28.76 1.27 13.57
CA ARG A 6 -27.71 2.10 12.93
C ARG A 6 -26.68 1.29 12.13
N LEU A 7 -26.30 0.11 12.63
CA LEU A 7 -25.36 -0.80 11.98
C LEU A 7 -25.88 -1.37 10.65
N SER A 8 -27.18 -1.66 10.54
CA SER A 8 -27.81 -2.13 9.30
C SER A 8 -27.84 -1.04 8.24
N LEU A 9 -27.99 0.23 8.64
CA LEU A 9 -27.99 1.37 7.72
C LEU A 9 -26.57 1.63 7.18
N MET A 10 -25.58 1.60 8.08
CA MET A 10 -24.16 1.73 7.73
C MET A 10 -23.71 0.67 6.73
N ARG A 11 -24.08 -0.59 6.95
CA ARG A 11 -23.64 -1.71 6.12
C ARG A 11 -24.38 -1.81 4.78
N ARG A 12 -25.65 -1.40 4.70
CA ARG A 12 -26.46 -1.51 3.47
C ARG A 12 -26.44 -0.27 2.58
N ILE A 13 -26.21 0.92 3.14
CA ILE A 13 -26.28 2.18 2.39
C ILE A 13 -24.89 2.80 2.28
N HIS A 14 -24.24 3.10 3.40
CA HIS A 14 -22.96 3.81 3.39
C HIS A 14 -21.81 2.94 2.86
N PHE A 15 -21.73 1.67 3.25
CA PHE A 15 -20.64 0.78 2.83
C PHE A 15 -20.59 0.54 1.31
N PRO A 16 -21.71 0.20 0.62
CA PRO A 16 -21.68 0.03 -0.84
C PRO A 16 -21.43 1.35 -1.60
N LEU A 17 -21.85 2.48 -1.04
CA LEU A 17 -21.59 3.80 -1.61
C LEU A 17 -20.09 4.15 -1.53
N LEU A 18 -19.47 3.87 -0.39
CA LEU A 18 -18.06 4.17 -0.13
C LEU A 18 -17.09 3.11 -0.66
N ARG A 19 -17.56 1.93 -1.08
CA ARG A 19 -16.71 0.79 -1.47
C ARG A 19 -15.61 1.14 -2.47
N LYS A 20 -15.90 2.03 -3.43
CA LYS A 20 -14.94 2.47 -4.47
C LYS A 20 -13.86 3.35 -3.86
N SER A 21 -14.24 4.34 -3.06
CA SER A 21 -13.31 5.22 -2.35
C SER A 21 -12.48 4.46 -1.33
N LEU A 22 -13.06 3.48 -0.64
CA LEU A 22 -12.37 2.57 0.26
C LEU A 22 -11.34 1.70 -0.46
N LEU A 23 -11.67 1.15 -1.63
CA LEU A 23 -10.72 0.41 -2.47
C LEU A 23 -9.56 1.30 -2.91
N ALA A 24 -9.84 2.52 -3.37
CA ALA A 24 -8.82 3.49 -3.75
C ALA A 24 -7.88 3.84 -2.59
N ALA A 25 -8.46 4.21 -1.44
CA ALA A 25 -7.70 4.51 -0.24
C ALA A 25 -6.87 3.31 0.24
N SER A 26 -7.44 2.09 0.19
CA SER A 26 -6.72 0.87 0.60
C SER A 26 -5.50 0.59 -0.29
N ILE A 27 -5.64 0.77 -1.60
CA ILE A 27 -4.53 0.61 -2.54
C ILE A 27 -3.45 1.67 -2.31
N LEU A 28 -3.84 2.94 -2.11
CA LEU A 28 -2.89 4.01 -1.82
C LEU A 28 -2.12 3.74 -0.53
N VAL A 29 -2.83 3.44 0.56
CA VAL A 29 -2.21 3.11 1.86
C VAL A 29 -1.31 1.88 1.73
N PHE A 30 -1.70 0.86 0.96
CA PHE A 30 -0.84 -0.30 0.71
C PHE A 30 0.48 0.08 0.04
N VAL A 31 0.43 0.94 -0.99
CA VAL A 31 1.62 1.40 -1.71
C VAL A 31 2.52 2.26 -0.80
N ASP A 32 1.93 3.11 0.03
CA ASP A 32 2.66 3.93 0.99
C ASP A 32 3.36 3.05 2.05
N VAL A 33 2.61 2.13 2.67
CA VAL A 33 3.16 1.20 3.68
C VAL A 33 4.27 0.31 3.10
N LEU A 34 4.18 -0.10 1.82
CA LEU A 34 5.20 -0.92 1.17
C LEU A 34 6.57 -0.23 1.12
N LYS A 35 6.58 1.10 1.01
CA LYS A 35 7.80 1.92 0.92
C LYS A 35 8.18 2.55 2.25
N GLU A 36 7.44 2.28 3.32
CA GLU A 36 7.58 3.04 4.56
C GLU A 36 8.84 2.64 5.35
N LEU A 37 9.90 3.41 5.12
CA LEU A 37 11.24 3.23 5.68
C LEU A 37 11.35 3.56 7.18
N PRO A 38 10.80 4.68 7.70
CA PRO A 38 11.07 5.09 9.08
C PRO A 38 10.50 4.11 10.10
N ALA A 39 9.25 3.67 9.91
CA ALA A 39 8.61 2.71 10.79
C ALA A 39 9.32 1.34 10.75
N THR A 40 9.74 0.89 9.57
CA THR A 40 10.43 -0.40 9.43
C THR A 40 11.83 -0.39 10.01
N LEU A 41 12.55 0.74 9.99
CA LEU A 41 13.84 0.88 10.67
C LEU A 41 13.72 0.87 12.19
N ILE A 42 12.66 1.48 12.75
CA ILE A 42 12.43 1.54 14.21
C ILE A 42 11.93 0.21 14.76
N LEU A 43 11.02 -0.46 14.04
CA LEU A 43 10.36 -1.70 14.48
C LEU A 43 11.06 -2.97 13.99
N ARG A 44 12.16 -2.84 13.24
CA ARG A 44 12.91 -3.97 12.67
C ARG A 44 13.33 -4.95 13.77
N PRO A 45 12.87 -6.22 13.74
CA PRO A 45 13.44 -7.25 14.59
C PRO A 45 14.84 -7.62 14.08
N PHE A 46 15.68 -8.15 14.97
CA PHE A 46 17.02 -8.61 14.60
C PHE A 46 16.95 -9.63 13.43
N ASN A 47 17.86 -9.50 12.45
CA ASN A 47 17.96 -10.33 11.23
C ASN A 47 16.83 -10.23 10.20
N PHE A 48 15.94 -9.23 10.25
CA PHE A 48 14.93 -9.05 9.19
C PHE A 48 15.07 -7.71 8.47
N ASN A 49 15.54 -7.74 7.22
CA ASN A 49 15.62 -6.56 6.35
C ASN A 49 14.53 -6.66 5.29
N THR A 50 13.60 -5.69 5.29
CA THR A 50 12.59 -5.53 4.22
C THR A 50 13.27 -5.11 2.91
N LEU A 51 12.56 -5.24 1.78
CA LEU A 51 13.07 -4.78 0.48
C LEU A 51 13.44 -3.30 0.52
N ALA A 52 12.64 -2.47 1.21
CA ALA A 52 12.88 -1.04 1.37
C ALA A 52 14.16 -0.78 2.15
N VAL A 53 14.36 -1.49 3.27
CA VAL A 53 15.58 -1.39 4.09
C VAL A 53 16.82 -1.83 3.30
N LYS A 54 16.76 -2.93 2.53
CA LYS A 54 17.89 -3.38 1.70
C LYS A 54 18.24 -2.39 0.59
N ALA A 55 17.24 -1.80 -0.07
CA ALA A 55 17.46 -0.76 -1.06
C ALA A 55 18.15 0.46 -0.44
N PHE A 56 17.71 0.87 0.76
CA PHE A 56 18.31 1.97 1.51
C PHE A 56 19.74 1.66 1.97
N GLU A 57 19.99 0.49 2.55
CA GLU A 57 21.33 0.05 2.99
C GLU A 57 22.32 0.03 1.81
N TYR A 58 21.97 -0.60 0.68
CA TYR A 58 22.86 -0.62 -0.50
C TYR A 58 23.05 0.75 -1.15
N ALA A 59 22.06 1.63 -1.10
CA ALA A 59 22.21 2.99 -1.58
C ALA A 59 23.11 3.83 -0.65
N ALA A 60 22.97 3.66 0.67
CA ALA A 60 23.81 4.31 1.67
C ALA A 60 25.27 3.84 1.60
N ASP A 61 25.49 2.57 1.25
CA ASP A 61 26.81 1.98 1.01
C ASP A 61 27.40 2.34 -0.38
N GLU A 62 26.78 3.25 -1.13
CA GLU A 62 27.14 3.63 -2.52
C GLU A 62 27.12 2.47 -3.54
N ARG A 63 26.55 1.31 -3.17
CA ARG A 63 26.44 0.11 -4.01
C ARG A 63 25.17 0.15 -4.87
N LEU A 64 25.10 1.12 -5.77
CA LEU A 64 23.92 1.37 -6.62
C LEU A 64 23.46 0.14 -7.43
N ILE A 65 24.41 -0.66 -7.92
CA ILE A 65 24.11 -1.89 -8.67
C ILE A 65 23.34 -2.89 -7.81
N ALA A 66 23.73 -3.05 -6.54
CA ALA A 66 23.05 -3.94 -5.60
C ALA A 66 21.70 -3.36 -5.14
N ALA A 67 21.59 -2.03 -5.04
CA ALA A 67 20.34 -1.32 -4.70
C ALA A 67 19.29 -1.38 -5.82
N ALA A 68 19.71 -1.57 -7.08
CA ALA A 68 18.81 -1.61 -8.22
C ALA A 68 17.78 -2.74 -8.12
N MET A 69 18.21 -3.96 -7.74
CA MET A 69 17.33 -5.13 -7.65
C MET A 69 16.17 -4.97 -6.65
N PRO A 70 16.41 -4.61 -5.36
CA PRO A 70 15.32 -4.38 -4.41
C PRO A 70 14.46 -3.17 -4.80
N SER A 71 15.04 -2.11 -5.35
CA SER A 71 14.29 -0.92 -5.79
C SER A 71 13.34 -1.22 -6.96
N VAL A 72 13.81 -1.94 -7.98
CA VAL A 72 12.97 -2.35 -9.12
C VAL A 72 11.85 -3.28 -8.67
N THR A 73 12.15 -4.21 -7.75
CA THR A 73 11.13 -5.11 -7.19
C THR A 73 10.01 -4.35 -6.48
N ILE A 74 10.36 -3.35 -5.66
CA ILE A 74 9.40 -2.43 -5.02
C ILE A 74 8.53 -1.71 -6.05
N VAL A 75 9.15 -1.21 -7.13
CA VAL A 75 8.42 -0.50 -8.20
C VAL A 75 7.44 -1.43 -8.91
N ILE A 76 7.86 -2.65 -9.27
CA ILE A 76 7.00 -3.64 -9.93
C ILE A 76 5.79 -3.97 -9.04
N ILE A 77 6.02 -4.27 -7.76
CA ILE A 77 4.95 -4.61 -6.82
C ILE A 77 4.02 -3.40 -6.58
N GLY A 78 4.56 -2.19 -6.50
CA GLY A 78 3.78 -0.97 -6.28
C GLY A 78 2.96 -0.53 -7.50
N ILE A 79 3.46 -0.75 -8.72
CA ILE A 79 2.77 -0.33 -9.95
C ILE A 79 1.54 -1.19 -10.26
N ILE A 80 1.58 -2.50 -9.97
CA ILE A 80 0.47 -3.43 -10.23
C ILE A 80 -0.86 -2.92 -9.63
N PRO A 81 -0.98 -2.67 -8.31
CA PRO A 81 -2.23 -2.22 -7.70
C PRO A 81 -2.60 -0.80 -8.12
N VAL A 82 -1.63 0.07 -8.42
CA VAL A 82 -1.89 1.42 -8.97
C VAL A 82 -2.58 1.32 -10.34
N ILE A 83 -2.06 0.49 -11.25
CA ILE A 83 -2.70 0.27 -12.56
C ILE A 83 -4.10 -0.31 -12.40
N MET A 84 -4.27 -1.29 -11.49
CA MET A 84 -5.59 -1.86 -11.19
C MET A 84 -6.57 -0.79 -10.71
N LEU A 85 -6.12 0.12 -9.84
CA LEU A 85 -6.93 1.23 -9.34
C LEU A 85 -7.31 2.19 -10.47
N THR A 86 -6.34 2.63 -11.28
CA THR A 86 -6.60 3.55 -12.40
C THR A 86 -7.63 2.97 -13.36
N ARG A 87 -7.52 1.67 -13.70
CA ARG A 87 -8.49 0.98 -14.57
C ARG A 87 -9.88 0.87 -13.92
N ALA A 88 -9.95 0.55 -12.63
CA ALA A 88 -11.21 0.47 -11.90
C ALA A 88 -11.93 1.82 -11.78
N MET A 89 -11.18 2.92 -11.78
CA MET A 89 -11.72 4.29 -11.77
C MET A 89 -12.21 4.74 -13.16
N GLN A 90 -11.52 4.34 -14.24
CA GLN A 90 -11.87 4.71 -15.63
C GLN A 90 -13.11 3.98 -16.20
N GLN A 91 -13.52 2.85 -15.62
CA GLN A 91 -14.70 2.08 -16.05
C GLN A 91 -16.04 2.62 -15.50
N ASN A 92 -16.09 3.86 -15.00
CA ASN A 92 -17.34 4.58 -14.65
C ASN A 92 -17.40 5.93 -15.34
#